data_AF-A0A957S8K1-F1
#
_entry.id   AF-A0A957S8K1-F1
#
_cell.length_a   1.000
_cell.length_b   1.000
_cell.length_c   1.000
_cell.angle_alpha   90.00
_cell.angle_beta   90.00
_cell.angle_gamma   90.00
#
_symmetry.space_group_name_H-M   'P 1'
#
loop_
_entity.id
_entity.type
_entity.pdbx_description
1 polymer ?
#
loop_
_entity_poly.entity_id
_entity_poly.type
_entity_poly.pdbx_seq_one_letter_code
_entity_poly.pdbx_strand_id
1 'polypeptide(L)'
;GAIGQVIQTIGLGPHLRRFHTRPEWFFEEEKYGGILCDIGSHQFDQYLYFTGATEAEIVASQVANYHHPQYPGLQDFGDVVVRSPGCSGYIRVDWFTPDGLPTWGDTRLTVIGAEGYIEVRKNCDIAGRPGGNHLFLVNGQEVQYVDCSDVPLTYGRLLIDDVLNRTETAMTQEHCLLASQLALQAQAQATRLGHLR
;
A
#
# COMPACT_ATOMS: atom_id res chain seq x y z
N GLY A 1 -6.55 8.42 -19.11
CA GLY A 1 -6.88 9.76 -18.58
C GLY A 1 -8.32 9.88 -18.09
N ALA A 2 -8.92 8.84 -17.48
CA ALA A 2 -10.31 8.89 -17.03
C ALA A 2 -10.57 9.90 -15.88
N ILE A 3 -9.50 10.32 -15.20
CA ILE A 3 -9.52 11.25 -14.06
C ILE A 3 -8.57 12.46 -14.26
N GLY A 4 -8.10 12.70 -15.49
CA GLY A 4 -7.09 13.72 -15.77
C GLY A 4 -5.71 13.40 -15.18
N GLN A 5 -4.92 14.44 -14.89
CA GLN A 5 -3.61 14.33 -14.24
C GLN A 5 -3.78 13.91 -12.78
N VAL A 6 -3.06 12.86 -12.35
CA VAL A 6 -3.06 12.42 -10.94
C VAL A 6 -2.40 13.48 -10.07
N ILE A 7 -3.01 13.77 -8.91
CA ILE A 7 -2.55 14.76 -7.92
C ILE A 7 -2.28 14.12 -6.55
N GLN A 8 -2.99 13.05 -6.20
CA GLN A 8 -2.83 12.39 -4.91
C GLN A 8 -3.19 10.91 -4.95
N THR A 9 -2.49 10.11 -4.13
CA THR A 9 -2.96 8.78 -3.74
C THR A 9 -3.17 8.68 -2.22
N ILE A 10 -4.17 7.90 -1.81
CA ILE A 10 -4.40 7.51 -0.41
C ILE A 10 -4.45 5.99 -0.36
N GLY A 11 -3.43 5.39 0.24
CA GLY A 11 -3.26 3.94 0.37
C GLY A 11 -3.51 3.48 1.80
N LEU A 12 -4.47 2.58 1.99
CA LEU A 12 -4.85 2.04 3.29
C LEU A 12 -4.64 0.52 3.31
N GLY A 13 -3.74 0.03 4.16
CA GLY A 13 -3.36 -1.38 4.25
C GLY A 13 -3.54 -2.00 5.63
N PRO A 14 -4.78 -2.14 6.13
CA PRO A 14 -5.04 -2.96 7.31
C PRO A 14 -4.84 -4.44 7.00
N HIS A 15 -4.27 -5.18 7.94
CA HIS A 15 -4.03 -6.62 7.83
C HIS A 15 -4.47 -7.37 9.10
N LEU A 16 -4.89 -8.61 8.91
CA LEU A 16 -5.21 -9.54 9.98
C LEU A 16 -3.93 -10.02 10.65
N ARG A 17 -3.83 -9.74 11.95
CA ARG A 17 -2.68 -10.08 12.79
C ARG A 17 -2.32 -11.57 12.76
N ARG A 18 -3.30 -12.43 13.08
CA ARG A 18 -3.14 -13.89 13.30
C ARG A 18 -1.86 -14.24 14.07
N PHE A 19 -1.54 -13.50 15.14
CA PHE A 19 -0.25 -13.60 15.84
C PHE A 19 0.09 -15.00 16.36
N HIS A 20 -0.91 -15.81 16.70
CA HIS A 20 -0.71 -17.20 17.14
C HIS A 20 -0.14 -18.13 16.05
N THR A 21 -0.21 -17.76 14.77
CA THR A 21 0.38 -18.53 13.66
C THR A 21 1.67 -17.92 13.14
N ARG A 22 2.13 -16.79 13.69
CA ARG A 22 3.31 -16.09 13.19
C ARG A 22 4.58 -16.72 13.77
N PRO A 23 5.64 -16.90 12.96
CA PRO A 23 6.94 -17.31 13.48
C PRO A 23 7.54 -16.20 14.36
N GLU A 24 8.44 -16.56 15.27
CA GLU A 24 9.03 -15.62 16.25
C GLU A 24 9.63 -14.36 15.60
N TRP A 25 10.29 -14.53 14.45
CA TRP A 25 10.93 -13.41 13.73
C TRP A 25 9.97 -12.30 13.31
N PHE A 26 8.66 -12.59 13.20
CA PHE A 26 7.64 -11.60 12.85
C PHE A 26 7.53 -10.48 13.90
N PHE A 27 7.94 -10.74 15.14
CA PHE A 27 7.89 -9.78 16.24
C PHE A 27 9.25 -9.11 16.52
N GLU A 28 10.26 -9.39 15.68
CA GLU A 28 11.62 -8.88 15.81
C GLU A 28 11.91 -7.87 14.69
N GLU A 29 11.92 -6.57 15.01
CA GLU A 29 12.07 -5.47 14.03
C GLU A 29 13.29 -5.66 13.13
N GLU A 30 14.40 -6.13 13.68
CA GLU A 30 15.64 -6.36 12.96
C GLU A 30 15.53 -7.45 11.89
N LYS A 31 14.50 -8.31 11.97
CA LYS A 31 14.26 -9.41 11.03
C LYS A 31 13.20 -9.07 9.98
N TYR A 32 12.06 -8.49 10.37
CA TYR A 32 11.01 -8.12 9.40
C TYR A 32 11.16 -6.70 8.83
N GLY A 33 12.02 -5.88 9.43
CA GLY A 33 12.39 -4.55 8.93
C GLY A 33 11.49 -3.39 9.37
N GLY A 34 10.46 -3.63 10.19
CA GLY A 34 9.49 -2.60 10.59
C GLY A 34 8.30 -2.49 9.64
N ILE A 35 7.16 -1.96 10.13
CA ILE A 35 5.86 -2.05 9.43
C ILE A 35 5.84 -1.26 8.11
N LEU A 36 6.60 -0.17 8.01
CA LEU A 36 6.67 0.65 6.80
C LEU A 36 7.56 -0.01 5.74
N CYS A 37 8.61 -0.72 6.17
CA CYS A 37 9.45 -1.53 5.29
C CYS A 37 8.72 -2.79 4.80
N ASP A 38 7.96 -3.44 5.68
CA ASP A 38 7.18 -4.65 5.40
C ASP A 38 5.93 -4.30 4.58
N ILE A 39 4.75 -4.24 5.20
CA ILE A 39 3.47 -4.04 4.49
C ILE A 39 3.31 -2.62 3.92
N GLY A 40 4.08 -1.63 4.39
CA GLY A 40 4.11 -0.29 3.82
C GLY A 40 4.71 -0.25 2.41
N SER A 41 5.62 -1.17 2.06
CA SER A 41 6.28 -1.22 0.75
C SER A 41 5.30 -1.27 -0.43
N HIS A 42 4.22 -2.04 -0.29
CA HIS A 42 3.16 -2.14 -1.29
C HIS A 42 2.50 -0.79 -1.61
N GLN A 43 2.43 0.11 -0.62
CA GLN A 43 1.77 1.40 -0.79
C GLN A 43 2.70 2.42 -1.47
N PHE A 44 4.02 2.31 -1.26
CA PHE A 44 5.02 3.08 -2.01
C PHE A 44 5.06 2.68 -3.48
N ASP A 45 5.04 1.38 -3.77
CA ASP A 45 4.93 0.86 -5.14
C ASP A 45 3.71 1.45 -5.86
N GLN A 46 2.55 1.41 -5.21
CA GLN A 46 1.30 1.96 -5.76
C GLN A 46 1.37 3.48 -5.94
N TYR A 47 1.91 4.20 -4.97
CA TYR A 47 2.12 5.64 -5.07
C TYR A 47 2.94 5.98 -6.33
N LEU A 48 4.09 5.34 -6.52
CA LEU A 48 4.96 5.58 -7.67
C LEU A 48 4.25 5.20 -8.98
N TYR A 49 3.58 4.04 -9.01
CA TYR A 49 2.91 3.53 -10.20
C TYR A 49 1.81 4.48 -10.69
N PHE A 50 0.92 4.93 -9.79
CA PHE A 50 -0.21 5.77 -10.18
C PHE A 50 0.19 7.23 -10.44
N THR A 51 1.22 7.74 -9.78
CA THR A 51 1.70 9.11 -10.00
C THR A 51 2.66 9.22 -11.18
N GLY A 52 3.28 8.10 -11.59
CA GLY A 52 4.37 8.11 -12.57
C GLY A 52 5.64 8.80 -12.06
N ALA A 53 5.74 9.01 -10.73
CA ALA A 53 6.87 9.70 -10.15
C ALA A 53 8.13 8.83 -10.21
N THR A 54 9.24 9.42 -10.66
CA THR A 54 10.58 8.81 -10.65
C THR A 54 11.44 9.32 -9.49
N GLU A 55 10.91 10.24 -8.69
CA GLU A 55 11.51 10.74 -7.47
C GLU A 55 10.43 11.11 -6.45
N ALA A 56 10.73 10.91 -5.16
CA ALA A 56 9.86 11.30 -4.07
C ALA A 56 10.66 11.49 -2.77
N GLU A 57 10.08 12.19 -1.81
CA GLU A 57 10.60 12.38 -0.47
C GLU A 57 9.57 11.98 0.59
N ILE A 58 10.06 11.56 1.75
CA ILE A 58 9.23 11.32 2.92
C ILE A 58 9.09 12.62 3.70
N VAL A 59 7.88 13.20 3.69
CA VAL A 59 7.57 14.46 4.39
C VAL A 59 7.45 14.22 5.89
N ALA A 60 6.75 13.15 6.28
CA ALA A 60 6.58 12.72 7.66
C ALA A 60 6.28 11.23 7.70
N SER A 61 6.72 10.54 8.75
CA SER A 61 6.36 9.15 9.02
C SER A 61 6.29 8.87 10.52
N GLN A 62 5.42 7.95 10.89
CA GLN A 62 5.23 7.49 12.26
C GLN A 62 5.07 5.98 12.31
N VAL A 63 5.58 5.36 13.38
CA VAL A 63 5.34 3.95 13.70
C VAL A 63 4.99 3.81 15.17
N ALA A 64 4.15 2.83 15.48
CA ALA A 64 3.67 2.62 16.84
C ALA A 64 3.50 1.14 17.17
N ASN A 65 3.56 0.86 18.46
CA ASN A 65 2.96 -0.31 19.08
C ASN A 65 1.94 0.23 20.09
N TYR A 66 0.67 0.26 19.69
CA TYR A 66 -0.40 0.80 20.53
C TYR A 66 -1.04 -0.25 21.43
N HIS A 67 -1.07 -1.52 21.02
CA HIS A 67 -1.92 -2.50 21.70
C HIS A 67 -1.28 -3.87 21.94
N HIS A 68 0.01 -4.04 21.60
CA HIS A 68 0.68 -5.33 21.70
C HIS A 68 1.98 -5.25 22.51
N PRO A 69 1.93 -4.79 23.79
CA PRO A 69 3.11 -4.63 24.63
C PRO A 69 3.84 -5.95 24.92
N GLN A 70 3.16 -7.10 24.77
CA GLN A 70 3.78 -8.43 24.87
C GLN A 70 4.75 -8.74 23.73
N TYR A 71 4.74 -7.95 22.65
CA TYR A 71 5.66 -8.07 21.50
C TYR A 71 6.41 -6.74 21.29
N PRO A 72 7.47 -6.44 22.05
CA PRO A 72 8.11 -5.11 22.04
C PRO A 72 8.70 -4.68 20.68
N GLY A 73 9.14 -5.63 19.85
CA GLY A 73 9.67 -5.35 18.50
C GLY A 73 8.60 -5.24 17.41
N LEU A 74 7.33 -5.52 17.73
CA LEU A 74 6.22 -5.38 16.79
C LEU A 74 5.84 -3.90 16.66
N GLN A 75 5.63 -3.46 15.43
CA GLN A 75 4.95 -2.22 15.10
C GLN A 75 3.55 -2.61 14.58
N ASP A 76 2.49 -2.21 15.29
CA ASP A 76 1.10 -2.57 14.96
C ASP A 76 0.37 -1.48 14.15
N PHE A 77 1.01 -0.32 13.97
CA PHE A 77 0.54 0.79 13.15
C PHE A 77 1.73 1.55 12.55
N GLY A 78 1.55 2.06 11.33
CA GLY A 78 2.44 3.05 10.73
C GLY A 78 1.74 3.89 9.67
N ASP A 79 2.16 5.14 9.54
CA ASP A 79 1.69 6.02 8.48
C ASP A 79 2.79 6.93 7.92
N VAL A 80 2.56 7.43 6.70
CA VAL A 80 3.53 8.20 5.93
C VAL A 80 2.82 9.24 5.09
N VAL A 81 3.36 10.46 5.07
CA VAL A 81 3.11 11.46 4.05
C VAL A 81 4.31 11.48 3.11
N VAL A 82 4.07 11.17 1.83
CA VAL A 82 5.08 11.13 0.76
C VAL A 82 4.76 12.19 -0.28
N ARG A 83 5.78 12.77 -0.93
CA ARG A 83 5.61 13.82 -1.93
C ARG A 83 6.60 13.66 -3.08
N SER A 84 6.15 13.96 -4.29
CA SER A 84 6.99 14.20 -5.47
C SER A 84 6.70 15.63 -5.99
N PRO A 85 7.42 16.15 -6.99
CA PRO A 85 7.22 17.52 -7.47
C PRO A 85 5.78 17.85 -7.89
N GLY A 86 5.02 16.86 -8.39
CA GLY A 86 3.67 17.06 -8.91
C GLY A 86 2.55 16.32 -8.17
N CYS A 87 2.87 15.49 -7.17
CA CYS A 87 1.90 14.64 -6.50
C CYS A 87 2.18 14.51 -5.01
N SER A 88 1.12 14.22 -4.24
CA SER A 88 1.23 13.86 -2.82
C SER A 88 0.68 12.46 -2.57
N GLY A 89 1.08 11.86 -1.46
CA GLY A 89 0.60 10.53 -1.05
C GLY A 89 0.40 10.47 0.45
N TYR A 90 -0.64 9.76 0.88
CA TYR A 90 -0.81 9.32 2.25
C TYR A 90 -0.89 7.81 2.29
N ILE A 91 -0.09 7.20 3.16
CA ILE A 91 0.00 5.76 3.35
C ILE A 91 -0.30 5.48 4.81
N ARG A 92 -1.18 4.51 5.09
CA ARG A 92 -1.40 4.00 6.44
C ARG A 92 -1.54 2.48 6.41
N VAL A 93 -0.78 1.81 7.27
CA VAL A 93 -0.78 0.36 7.43
C VAL A 93 -0.96 0.01 8.90
N ASP A 94 -1.62 -1.12 9.15
CA ASP A 94 -1.94 -1.55 10.51
C ASP A 94 -2.21 -3.05 10.60
N TRP A 95 -2.02 -3.61 11.80
CA TRP A 95 -2.36 -4.99 12.14
C TRP A 95 -3.69 -5.11 12.90
N PHE A 96 -4.60 -4.15 12.70
CA PHE A 96 -5.85 -4.00 13.47
C PHE A 96 -7.09 -4.52 12.76
N THR A 97 -6.96 -5.32 11.69
CA THR A 97 -8.14 -5.94 11.07
C THR A 97 -8.89 -6.80 12.11
N PRO A 98 -10.19 -6.53 12.36
CA PRO A 98 -10.97 -7.28 13.33
C PRO A 98 -11.40 -8.65 12.78
N ASP A 99 -11.62 -9.61 13.68
CA ASP A 99 -12.00 -10.98 13.31
C ASP A 99 -13.40 -11.06 12.66
N GLY A 100 -14.22 -10.02 12.81
CA GLY A 100 -15.52 -9.91 12.15
C GLY A 100 -15.47 -9.54 10.66
N LEU A 101 -14.30 -9.13 10.13
CA LEU A 101 -14.15 -8.87 8.71
C LEU A 101 -14.04 -10.20 7.94
N PRO A 102 -14.78 -10.41 6.84
CA PRO A 102 -14.80 -11.69 6.12
C PRO A 102 -13.52 -11.96 5.32
N THR A 103 -12.58 -11.02 5.28
CA THR A 103 -11.33 -11.07 4.52
C THR A 103 -10.14 -10.72 5.40
N TRP A 104 -8.92 -10.83 4.88
CA TRP A 104 -7.69 -10.56 5.62
C TRP A 104 -7.44 -9.06 5.90
N GLY A 105 -8.23 -8.15 5.33
CA GLY A 105 -8.09 -6.71 5.54
C GLY A 105 -8.95 -5.92 4.56
N ASP A 106 -9.50 -4.78 4.99
CA ASP A 106 -10.20 -3.83 4.12
C ASP A 106 -9.17 -2.90 3.45
N THR A 107 -8.38 -3.46 2.53
CA THR A 107 -7.33 -2.72 1.82
C THR A 107 -7.95 -1.83 0.75
N ARG A 108 -7.62 -0.53 0.79
CA ARG A 108 -8.16 0.47 -0.13
C ARG A 108 -7.07 1.31 -0.78
N LEU A 109 -7.42 1.85 -1.93
CA LEU A 109 -6.65 2.87 -2.63
C LEU A 109 -7.61 3.90 -3.20
N THR A 110 -7.38 5.17 -2.92
CA THR A 110 -8.03 6.27 -3.64
C THR A 110 -6.99 6.98 -4.49
N VAL A 111 -7.26 7.14 -5.79
CA VAL A 111 -6.43 7.91 -6.73
C VAL A 111 -7.22 9.13 -7.15
N ILE A 112 -6.73 10.31 -6.76
CA ILE A 112 -7.36 11.59 -7.10
C ILE A 112 -6.60 12.19 -8.28
N GLY A 113 -7.35 12.59 -9.30
CA GLY A 113 -6.85 13.37 -10.41
C GLY A 113 -7.59 14.69 -10.57
N ALA A 114 -7.13 15.52 -11.50
CA ALA A 114 -7.67 16.85 -11.74
C ALA A 114 -9.15 16.85 -12.24
N GLU A 115 -9.62 15.74 -12.79
CA GLU A 115 -10.94 15.63 -13.45
C GLU A 115 -11.81 14.51 -12.86
N GLY A 116 -11.38 13.88 -11.77
CA GLY A 116 -12.11 12.78 -11.15
C GLY A 116 -11.28 12.02 -10.12
N TYR A 117 -11.82 10.89 -9.66
CA TYR A 117 -11.11 9.99 -8.78
C TYR A 117 -11.53 8.54 -8.99
N ILE A 118 -10.65 7.64 -8.56
CA ILE A 118 -10.90 6.20 -8.51
C ILE A 118 -10.82 5.77 -7.04
N GLU A 119 -11.81 5.01 -6.57
CA GLU A 119 -11.72 4.24 -5.33
C GLU A 119 -11.59 2.75 -5.68
N VAL A 120 -10.55 2.10 -5.15
CA VAL A 120 -10.36 0.65 -5.24
C VAL A 120 -10.59 0.04 -3.87
N ARG A 121 -11.53 -0.92 -3.78
CA ARG A 121 -11.72 -1.78 -2.61
C ARG A 121 -11.23 -3.17 -2.97
N LYS A 122 -10.01 -3.50 -2.52
CA LYS A 122 -9.25 -4.66 -3.04
C LYS A 122 -9.86 -5.99 -2.61
N ASN A 123 -10.22 -6.10 -1.34
CA ASN A 123 -10.58 -7.40 -0.76
C ASN A 123 -12.07 -7.54 -0.46
N CYS A 124 -12.76 -6.45 -0.14
CA CYS A 124 -14.17 -6.48 0.24
C CYS A 124 -14.88 -5.15 0.00
N ASP A 125 -16.19 -5.22 -0.20
CA ASP A 125 -17.11 -4.10 -0.03
C ASP A 125 -17.89 -4.28 1.29
N ILE A 126 -17.55 -3.51 2.33
CA ILE A 126 -18.09 -3.71 3.69
C ILE A 126 -19.62 -3.62 3.68
N ALA A 127 -20.28 -4.73 4.06
CA ALA A 127 -21.73 -4.88 4.05
C ALA A 127 -22.39 -4.55 2.69
N GLY A 128 -21.61 -4.60 1.61
CA GLY A 128 -22.02 -4.25 0.26
C GLY A 128 -21.98 -5.45 -0.68
N ARG A 129 -21.37 -5.25 -1.85
CA ARG A 129 -21.26 -6.27 -2.89
C ARG A 129 -20.40 -7.46 -2.43
N PRO A 130 -20.70 -8.68 -2.90
CA PRO A 130 -19.85 -9.84 -2.60
C PRO A 130 -18.52 -9.75 -3.33
N GLY A 131 -17.49 -10.39 -2.78
CA GLY A 131 -16.16 -10.49 -3.39
C GLY A 131 -15.23 -9.33 -3.05
N GLY A 132 -14.17 -9.21 -3.84
CA GLY A 132 -13.21 -8.10 -3.80
C GLY A 132 -13.06 -7.49 -5.19
N ASN A 133 -11.94 -6.80 -5.43
CA ASN A 133 -11.59 -6.16 -6.72
C ASN A 133 -12.68 -5.20 -7.23
N HIS A 134 -13.23 -4.39 -6.32
CA HIS A 134 -14.21 -3.37 -6.70
C HIS A 134 -13.49 -2.08 -7.09
N LEU A 135 -13.78 -1.58 -8.28
CA LEU A 135 -13.33 -0.27 -8.73
C LEU A 135 -14.54 0.65 -8.90
N PHE A 136 -14.45 1.85 -8.31
CA PHE A 136 -15.42 2.92 -8.48
C PHE A 136 -14.71 4.08 -9.17
N LEU A 137 -15.22 4.50 -10.32
CA LEU A 137 -14.75 5.66 -11.06
C LEU A 137 -15.79 6.76 -10.95
N VAL A 138 -15.33 7.96 -10.62
CA VAL A 138 -16.17 9.17 -10.62
C VAL A 138 -15.43 10.27 -11.37
N ASN A 139 -16.09 10.86 -12.37
CA ASN A 139 -15.54 11.96 -13.15
C ASN A 139 -16.66 12.91 -13.62
N GLY A 140 -16.32 13.83 -14.53
CA GLY A 140 -17.29 14.81 -15.07
C GLY A 140 -18.40 14.22 -15.94
N GLN A 141 -18.36 12.93 -16.31
CA GLN A 141 -19.38 12.29 -17.14
C GLN A 141 -20.24 11.29 -16.37
N GLU A 142 -19.65 10.50 -15.48
CA GLU A 142 -20.35 9.38 -14.87
C GLU A 142 -19.83 8.98 -13.48
N VAL A 143 -20.65 8.14 -12.83
CA VAL A 143 -20.25 7.32 -11.69
C VAL A 143 -20.38 5.87 -12.13
N GLN A 144 -19.25 5.18 -12.23
CA GLN A 144 -19.19 3.82 -12.73
C GLN A 144 -18.63 2.88 -11.66
N TYR A 145 -19.29 1.73 -11.49
CA TYR A 145 -18.75 0.59 -10.78
C TYR A 145 -18.23 -0.42 -11.81
N VAL A 146 -17.02 -0.93 -11.59
CA VAL A 146 -16.38 -1.97 -12.39
C VAL A 146 -16.00 -3.13 -11.48
N ASP A 147 -16.47 -4.32 -11.82
CA ASP A 147 -15.99 -5.57 -11.25
C ASP A 147 -14.69 -5.97 -11.97
N CYS A 148 -13.58 -6.04 -11.22
CA CYS A 148 -12.27 -6.36 -11.77
C CYS A 148 -11.83 -7.81 -11.49
N SER A 149 -12.74 -8.69 -11.04
CA SER A 149 -12.42 -10.09 -10.71
C SER A 149 -11.84 -10.90 -11.88
N ASP A 150 -12.27 -10.62 -13.10
CA ASP A 150 -11.84 -11.33 -14.32
C ASP A 150 -10.78 -10.57 -15.15
N VAL A 151 -10.17 -9.51 -14.59
CA VAL A 151 -9.11 -8.76 -15.29
C VAL A 151 -7.81 -9.60 -15.30
N PRO A 152 -7.21 -9.88 -16.48
CA PRO A 152 -6.00 -10.68 -16.55
C PRO A 152 -4.82 -10.05 -15.80
N LEU A 153 -4.18 -10.82 -14.92
CA LEU A 153 -2.94 -10.42 -14.24
C LEU A 153 -1.72 -10.75 -15.11
N THR A 154 -0.96 -9.73 -15.50
CA THR A 154 0.11 -9.88 -16.51
C THR A 154 1.51 -10.06 -15.93
N TYR A 155 1.74 -9.64 -14.67
CA TYR A 155 3.09 -9.55 -14.07
C TYR A 155 3.90 -10.85 -14.21
N GLY A 156 3.33 -12.01 -13.85
CA GLY A 156 4.07 -13.28 -13.90
C GLY A 156 4.54 -13.66 -15.31
N ARG A 157 3.70 -13.44 -16.33
CA ARG A 157 4.08 -13.69 -17.73
C ARG A 157 5.15 -12.71 -18.20
N LEU A 158 4.99 -11.43 -17.87
CA LEU A 158 5.95 -10.38 -18.26
C LEU A 158 7.31 -10.58 -17.58
N LEU A 159 7.33 -10.99 -16.31
CA LEU A 159 8.58 -11.25 -15.59
C LEU A 159 9.36 -12.42 -16.21
N ILE A 160 8.67 -13.49 -16.62
CA ILE A 160 9.31 -14.60 -17.33
C ILE A 160 9.91 -14.11 -18.65
N ASP A 161 9.17 -13.31 -19.41
CA ASP A 161 9.65 -12.73 -20.66
C ASP A 161 10.87 -11.83 -20.44
N ASP A 162 10.85 -10.99 -19.41
CA ASP A 162 11.96 -10.12 -19.02
C ASP A 162 13.22 -10.90 -18.67
N VAL A 163 13.10 -12.02 -17.98
CA VAL A 163 14.24 -12.90 -17.67
C VAL A 163 14.83 -13.50 -18.94
N LEU A 164 13.98 -13.98 -19.86
CA LEU A 164 14.39 -14.62 -21.11
C LEU A 164 15.04 -13.63 -22.09
N ASN A 165 14.48 -12.43 -22.17
CA ASN A 165 14.85 -11.42 -23.17
C ASN A 165 15.73 -10.29 -22.63
N ARG A 166 16.00 -10.29 -21.32
CA ARG A 166 16.79 -9.25 -20.62
C ARG A 166 16.15 -7.86 -20.76
N THR A 167 14.84 -7.78 -20.55
CA THR A 167 14.02 -6.57 -20.60
C THR A 167 13.41 -6.23 -19.24
N GLU A 168 12.58 -5.17 -19.16
CA GLU A 168 11.97 -4.66 -17.92
C GLU A 168 10.48 -4.30 -18.11
N THR A 169 9.76 -5.10 -18.90
CA THR A 169 8.36 -4.86 -19.28
C THR A 169 7.37 -5.11 -18.14
N ALA A 170 7.70 -5.96 -17.17
CA ALA A 170 6.87 -6.21 -15.99
C ALA A 170 6.91 -5.03 -15.01
N MET A 171 8.11 -4.49 -14.79
CA MET A 171 8.41 -3.36 -13.91
C MET A 171 9.87 -2.97 -14.13
N THR A 172 10.17 -1.67 -14.19
CA THR A 172 11.56 -1.22 -14.33
C THR A 172 12.36 -1.49 -13.06
N GLN A 173 13.66 -1.75 -13.20
CA GLN A 173 14.53 -1.99 -12.05
C GLN A 173 14.62 -0.74 -11.16
N GLU A 174 14.61 0.45 -11.77
CA GLU A 174 14.62 1.75 -11.08
C GLU A 174 13.39 1.95 -10.20
N HIS A 175 12.18 1.65 -10.70
CA HIS A 175 10.95 1.72 -9.91
C HIS A 175 11.00 0.78 -8.70
N CYS A 176 11.43 -0.46 -8.91
CA CYS A 176 11.54 -1.45 -7.84
C CYS A 176 12.48 -0.99 -6.71
N LEU A 177 13.62 -0.38 -7.07
CA LEU A 177 14.59 0.13 -6.10
C LEU A 177 14.08 1.38 -5.41
N LEU A 178 13.43 2.30 -6.13
CA LEU A 178 12.88 3.52 -5.55
C LEU A 178 11.77 3.21 -4.53
N ALA A 179 10.85 2.29 -4.84
CA ALA A 179 9.82 1.86 -3.90
C ALA A 179 10.44 1.29 -2.60
N SER A 180 11.46 0.45 -2.75
CA SER A 180 12.20 -0.14 -1.62
C SER A 180 12.94 0.93 -0.81
N GLN A 181 13.61 1.87 -1.48
CA GLN A 181 14.33 2.96 -0.85
C GLN A 181 13.39 3.85 -0.03
N LEU A 182 12.23 4.23 -0.57
CA LEU A 182 11.25 5.06 0.13
C LEU A 182 10.70 4.36 1.38
N ALA A 183 10.42 3.06 1.30
CA ALA A 183 9.97 2.27 2.43
C ALA A 183 11.01 2.23 3.56
N LEU A 184 12.28 1.98 3.22
CA LEU A 184 13.39 1.98 4.17
C LEU A 184 13.64 3.36 4.77
N GLN A 185 13.62 4.42 3.95
CA GLN A 185 13.77 5.80 4.41
C GLN A 185 12.64 6.20 5.36
N ALA A 186 11.39 5.89 5.01
CA ALA A 186 10.24 6.19 5.84
C ALA A 186 10.31 5.50 7.19
N GLN A 187 10.72 4.22 7.21
CA GLN A 187 10.95 3.47 8.43
C GLN A 187 12.08 4.07 9.28
N ALA A 188 13.21 4.42 8.67
CA ALA A 188 14.38 4.92 9.37
C ALA A 188 14.15 6.28 10.05
N GLN A 189 13.34 7.15 9.43
CA GLN A 189 13.03 8.48 9.96
C GLN A 189 11.74 8.54 10.81
N ALA A 190 11.04 7.42 10.98
CA ALA A 190 9.73 7.40 11.61
C ALA A 190 9.78 7.82 13.08
N THR A 191 8.86 8.70 13.48
CA THR A 191 8.64 8.99 14.90
C THR A 191 8.03 7.76 15.59
N ARG A 192 8.64 7.31 16.68
CA ARG A 192 8.19 6.13 17.45
C ARG A 192 7.17 6.53 18.51
N LEU A 193 6.03 5.83 18.55
CA LEU A 193 4.87 6.12 19.39
C LEU A 193 4.43 4.88 20.19
N GLY A 194 3.57 5.09 21.19
CA GLY A 194 3.03 4.02 22.04
C GLY A 194 4.12 3.32 22.85
N HIS A 195 4.07 1.99 22.90
CA HIS A 195 5.02 1.12 23.60
C HIS A 195 6.40 1.01 22.92
N LEU A 196 6.64 1.75 21.84
CA LEU A 196 7.98 1.86 21.21
C LEU A 196 8.83 3.00 21.82
N ARG A 197 8.27 3.77 22.77
CA ARG A 197 8.96 4.88 23.46
C ARG A 197 9.68 4.43 24.71
#